data_AF-A0A7S0R6B8-F1
#
_entry.id   AF-A0A7S0R6B8-F1
#
_cell.length_a   1.000
_cell.length_b   1.000
_cell.length_c   1.000
_cell.angle_alpha   90.00
_cell.angle_beta   90.00
_cell.angle_gamma   90.00
#
_symmetry.space_group_name_H-M   'P 1'
#
loop_
_entity.id
_entity.type
_entity.pdbx_description
1 polymer ?
#
loop_
_entity_poly.entity_id
_entity_poly.type
_entity_poly.pdbx_seq_one_letter_code
_entity_poly.pdbx_strand_id
1 'polypeptide(L)'
;VENTRCWRPASAHPQGLCPPEHSTHHRSSDFLSMLFAADVELIERLHAAMTRGEMFHKRVELVHPKLRDLMGLHVDEQAWHEVQVTRMRDPESNKDVYAVAQVDVSDAVVAQRQVEALQEEQEALLQQILPQQVIAALLNFDGGRDKQASMRRSGSGAVGSTGASGAYALTGGNMGVIFRAADSAPAAADAASSTERP
;
A
#
# COMPACT_ATOMS: atom_id res chain seq x y z
N VAL A 1 25.59 10.35 6.82
CA VAL A 1 26.19 9.24 7.59
C VAL A 1 25.71 7.95 6.93
N GLU A 2 26.45 7.48 5.94
CA GLU A 2 26.10 6.32 5.11
C GLU A 2 26.49 5.04 5.86
N ASN A 3 25.49 4.23 6.23
CA ASN A 3 25.68 2.97 6.94
C ASN A 3 25.65 1.82 5.92
N THR A 4 26.74 1.66 5.18
CA THR A 4 26.94 0.61 4.18
C THR A 4 27.19 -0.71 4.91
N ARG A 5 26.12 -1.42 5.28
CA ARG A 5 26.23 -2.80 5.79
C ARG A 5 26.57 -3.73 4.63
N CYS A 6 27.87 -3.92 4.41
CA CYS A 6 28.39 -4.97 3.55
C CYS A 6 27.96 -6.33 4.10
N TRP A 7 27.12 -7.04 3.36
CA TRP A 7 26.83 -8.45 3.58
C TRP A 7 28.12 -9.25 3.46
N ARG A 8 28.62 -9.75 4.59
CA ARG A 8 29.76 -10.67 4.65
C ARG A 8 29.24 -12.05 4.24
N PRO A 9 29.76 -12.69 3.16
CA PRO A 9 29.43 -14.08 2.88
C PRO A 9 30.08 -14.96 3.95
N ALA A 10 29.25 -15.66 4.72
CA ALA A 10 29.70 -16.62 5.71
C ALA A 10 30.36 -17.82 5.00
N SER A 11 31.67 -17.90 5.15
CA SER A 11 32.51 -19.10 5.27
C SER A 11 31.99 -20.43 4.69
N ALA A 12 32.75 -20.94 3.73
CA ALA A 12 32.71 -22.30 3.19
C ALA A 12 32.59 -23.38 4.29
N HIS A 13 31.48 -24.10 4.29
CA HIS A 13 31.30 -25.32 5.07
C HIS A 13 31.81 -26.54 4.24
N PRO A 14 32.57 -27.46 4.85
CA PRO A 14 33.04 -28.68 4.20
C PRO A 14 31.87 -29.64 3.95
N GLN A 15 31.91 -30.27 2.78
CA GLN A 15 30.93 -31.23 2.27
C GLN A 15 30.78 -32.42 3.22
N GLY A 16 29.69 -32.45 3.97
CA GLY A 16 29.33 -33.55 4.85
C GLY A 16 27.84 -33.81 4.77
N LEU A 17 27.48 -34.83 3.98
CA LEU A 17 26.21 -35.58 4.05
C LEU A 17 24.96 -34.69 4.14
N CYS A 18 24.41 -34.30 2.98
CA CYS A 18 23.06 -33.77 2.91
C CYS A 18 22.10 -34.80 3.53
N PRO A 19 21.43 -34.49 4.65
CA PRO A 19 20.38 -35.35 5.16
C PRO A 19 19.28 -35.48 4.10
N PRO A 20 18.63 -36.66 3.98
CA PRO A 20 17.52 -36.82 3.06
C PRO A 20 16.50 -35.74 3.37
N GLU A 21 16.16 -35.01 2.32
CA GLU A 21 15.23 -33.89 2.35
C GLU A 21 13.91 -34.44 2.88
N HIS A 22 13.68 -34.26 4.17
CA HIS A 22 12.37 -34.41 4.74
C HIS A 22 11.56 -33.28 4.11
N SER A 23 10.98 -33.60 2.95
CA SER A 23 9.81 -32.93 2.39
C SER A 23 8.73 -33.10 3.44
N THR A 24 8.82 -32.32 4.52
CA THR A 24 7.65 -31.97 5.27
C THR A 24 6.75 -31.40 4.21
N HIS A 25 5.74 -32.17 3.85
CA HIS A 25 4.44 -31.71 3.38
C HIS A 25 3.92 -30.76 4.46
N HIS A 26 4.61 -29.63 4.60
CA HIS A 26 4.10 -28.41 5.18
C HIS A 26 2.92 -28.16 4.28
N ARG A 27 1.72 -28.47 4.78
CA ARG A 27 0.46 -28.10 4.13
C ARG A 27 0.73 -26.69 3.65
N SER A 28 0.88 -26.53 2.34
CA SER A 28 1.36 -25.32 1.71
C SER A 28 0.30 -24.30 2.03
N SER A 29 0.44 -23.66 3.18
CA SER A 29 -0.41 -22.58 3.62
C SER A 29 -0.18 -21.56 2.53
N ASP A 30 -1.16 -21.45 1.61
CA ASP A 30 -1.04 -20.64 0.43
C ASP A 30 -0.56 -19.27 0.87
N PHE A 31 0.63 -18.88 0.40
CA PHE A 31 1.29 -17.66 0.84
C PHE A 31 0.37 -16.45 0.64
N LEU A 32 -0.38 -16.45 -0.47
CA LEU A 32 -1.40 -15.45 -0.78
C LEU A 32 -2.52 -15.43 0.26
N SER A 33 -2.99 -16.59 0.72
CA SER A 33 -4.01 -16.70 1.76
C SER A 33 -3.50 -16.16 3.11
N MET A 34 -2.23 -16.39 3.44
CA MET A 34 -1.61 -15.79 4.64
C MET A 34 -1.44 -14.27 4.47
N LEU A 35 -1.05 -13.81 3.29
CA LEU A 35 -0.78 -12.41 3.00
C LEU A 35 -2.05 -11.56 3.05
N PHE A 36 -3.16 -12.07 2.51
CA PHE A 36 -4.45 -11.40 2.52
C PHE A 36 -5.34 -11.76 3.71
N ALA A 37 -4.80 -12.42 4.74
CA ALA A 37 -5.53 -12.85 5.95
C ALA A 37 -6.86 -13.58 5.65
N ALA A 38 -6.87 -14.39 4.57
CA ALA A 38 -8.05 -15.07 4.04
C ALA A 38 -9.23 -14.15 3.64
N ASP A 39 -8.97 -12.88 3.29
CA ASP A 39 -9.96 -11.98 2.70
C ASP A 39 -10.36 -12.47 1.30
N VAL A 40 -11.56 -13.06 1.22
CA VAL A 40 -12.09 -13.66 0.00
C VAL A 40 -12.28 -12.63 -1.10
N GLU A 41 -12.71 -11.40 -0.78
CA GLU A 41 -12.94 -10.37 -1.79
C GLU A 41 -11.63 -9.94 -2.46
N LEU A 42 -10.55 -9.82 -1.68
CA LEU A 42 -9.24 -9.48 -2.24
C LEU A 42 -8.70 -10.60 -3.13
N ILE A 43 -8.90 -11.86 -2.75
CA ILE A 43 -8.51 -13.02 -3.56
C ILE A 43 -9.32 -13.07 -4.86
N GLU A 44 -10.62 -12.80 -4.82
CA GLU A 44 -11.45 -12.72 -6.03
C GLU A 44 -11.00 -11.58 -6.96
N ARG A 45 -10.70 -10.40 -6.40
CA ARG A 45 -10.17 -9.27 -7.18
C ARG A 45 -8.81 -9.58 -7.78
N LEU A 46 -7.93 -10.26 -7.04
CA LEU A 46 -6.66 -10.79 -7.54
C LEU A 46 -6.93 -11.70 -8.75
N HIS A 47 -7.77 -12.73 -8.60
CA HIS A 47 -8.08 -13.67 -9.68
C HIS A 47 -8.70 -12.97 -10.91
N ALA A 48 -9.58 -12.00 -10.69
CA ALA A 48 -10.17 -11.20 -11.76
C ALA A 48 -9.11 -10.40 -12.52
N ALA A 49 -8.18 -9.74 -11.83
CA ALA A 49 -7.05 -9.03 -12.45
C ALA A 49 -6.16 -9.98 -13.25
N MET A 50 -5.85 -11.16 -12.71
CA MET A 50 -5.02 -12.16 -13.37
C MET A 50 -5.65 -12.74 -14.63
N THR A 51 -6.98 -12.91 -14.62
CA THR A 51 -7.74 -13.36 -15.80
C THR A 51 -7.67 -12.33 -16.93
N ARG A 52 -7.62 -11.04 -16.59
CA ARG A 52 -7.40 -9.95 -17.56
C ARG A 52 -5.94 -9.80 -18.00
N GLY A 53 -5.00 -10.51 -17.36
CA GLY A 53 -3.57 -10.36 -17.61
C GLY A 53 -2.97 -9.08 -17.02
N GLU A 54 -3.66 -8.47 -16.05
CA GLU A 54 -3.21 -7.27 -15.35
C GLU A 54 -2.34 -7.63 -14.13
N MET A 55 -1.47 -6.71 -13.74
CA MET A 55 -0.79 -6.78 -12.44
C MET A 55 -1.76 -6.38 -11.33
N PHE A 56 -1.81 -7.17 -10.26
CA PHE A 56 -2.58 -6.81 -9.08
C PHE A 56 -1.69 -6.06 -8.09
N HIS A 57 -2.19 -4.94 -7.58
CA HIS A 57 -1.46 -4.06 -6.69
C HIS A 57 -2.31 -3.70 -5.48
N LYS A 58 -1.79 -3.93 -4.27
CA LYS A 58 -2.51 -3.62 -3.02
C LYS A 58 -1.54 -3.36 -1.87
N ARG A 59 -1.82 -2.31 -1.11
CA ARG A 59 -1.21 -2.09 0.22
C ARG A 59 -1.93 -2.95 1.26
N VAL A 60 -1.17 -3.73 2.01
CA VAL A 60 -1.68 -4.70 2.99
C VAL A 60 -0.92 -4.54 4.30
N GLU A 61 -1.64 -4.66 5.42
CA GLU A 61 -1.07 -4.74 6.76
C GLU A 61 -0.73 -6.20 7.09
N LEU A 62 0.48 -6.44 7.61
CA LEU A 62 0.90 -7.79 7.98
C LEU A 62 0.41 -8.19 9.36
N VAL A 63 -0.78 -8.78 9.38
CA VAL A 63 -1.42 -9.29 10.60
C VAL A 63 -0.93 -10.71 10.96
N HIS A 64 -0.60 -11.52 9.96
CA HIS A 64 -0.35 -12.95 10.19
C HIS A 64 0.96 -13.21 10.95
N PRO A 65 0.93 -13.88 12.14
CA PRO A 65 2.10 -13.99 13.03
C PRO A 65 3.28 -14.74 12.40
N LYS A 66 3.00 -15.77 11.60
CA LYS A 66 4.05 -16.53 10.88
C LYS A 66 4.79 -15.67 9.84
N LEU A 67 4.09 -14.75 9.15
CA LEU A 67 4.74 -13.85 8.19
C LEU A 67 5.57 -12.80 8.92
N ARG A 68 5.08 -12.32 10.06
CA ARG A 68 5.81 -11.38 10.92
C ARG A 68 7.11 -11.99 11.46
N ASP A 69 7.04 -13.22 11.97
CA ASP A 69 8.20 -13.98 12.43
C ASP A 69 9.23 -14.20 11.31
N LEU A 70 8.77 -14.58 10.11
CA LEU A 70 9.63 -14.73 8.93
C LEU A 70 10.34 -13.43 8.52
N MET A 71 9.77 -12.27 8.84
CA MET A 71 10.38 -10.97 8.56
C MET A 71 11.07 -10.34 9.77
N GLY A 72 11.14 -11.05 10.91
CA GLY A 72 11.76 -10.56 12.13
C GLY A 72 11.04 -9.37 12.77
N LEU A 73 9.74 -9.21 12.50
CA LEU A 73 8.91 -8.14 13.06
C LEU A 73 8.44 -8.52 14.47
N HIS A 74 8.44 -7.56 15.39
CA HIS A 74 7.90 -7.78 16.74
C HIS A 74 6.37 -7.95 16.73
N VAL A 75 5.79 -8.55 17.77
CA VAL A 75 4.32 -8.80 17.84
C VAL A 75 3.50 -7.51 17.85
N ASP A 76 4.07 -6.43 18.39
CA ASP A 76 3.36 -5.15 18.57
C ASP A 76 3.68 -4.11 17.48
N GLU A 77 4.53 -4.45 16.52
CA GLU A 77 5.01 -3.51 15.50
C GLU A 77 4.07 -3.44 14.28
N GLN A 78 3.61 -2.26 13.89
CA GLN A 78 2.73 -2.16 12.73
C GLN A 78 3.56 -2.15 11.43
N ALA A 79 3.44 -3.20 10.63
CA ALA A 79 4.14 -3.33 9.35
C ALA A 79 3.17 -3.27 8.17
N TRP A 80 3.44 -2.35 7.24
CA TRP A 80 2.66 -2.12 6.03
C TRP A 80 3.51 -2.45 4.81
N HIS A 81 2.97 -3.30 3.93
CA HIS A 81 3.66 -3.68 2.70
C HIS A 81 2.80 -3.34 1.48
N GLU A 82 3.47 -2.86 0.46
CA GLU A 82 2.91 -2.72 -0.87
C GLU A 82 3.22 -3.99 -1.65
N VAL A 83 2.16 -4.72 -2.00
CA VAL A 83 2.24 -6.03 -2.64
C VAL A 83 1.84 -5.91 -4.10
N GLN A 84 2.73 -6.36 -4.97
CA GLN A 84 2.48 -6.52 -6.40
C GLN A 84 2.48 -8.01 -6.73
N VAL A 85 1.41 -8.48 -7.35
CA VAL A 85 1.29 -9.87 -7.79
C VAL A 85 1.16 -9.89 -9.30
N THR A 86 1.92 -10.77 -9.95
CA THR A 86 1.84 -11.03 -11.39
C THR A 86 1.72 -12.53 -11.64
N ARG A 87 0.78 -12.94 -12.50
CA ARG A 87 0.69 -14.33 -12.96
C ARG A 87 1.64 -14.55 -14.12
N MET A 88 2.45 -15.60 -14.03
CA MET A 88 3.34 -16.08 -15.06
C MET A 88 3.03 -17.54 -15.34
N ARG A 89 3.37 -18.02 -16.54
CA ARG A 89 3.27 -19.44 -16.88
C ARG A 89 4.66 -20.01 -16.97
N ASP A 90 4.93 -21.07 -16.20
CA ASP A 90 6.20 -21.78 -16.27
C ASP A 90 6.32 -22.50 -17.62
N PRO A 91 7.35 -22.23 -18.45
CA PRO A 91 7.49 -22.83 -19.77
C PRO A 91 7.73 -24.34 -19.72
N GLU A 92 8.32 -24.86 -18.64
CA GLU A 92 8.63 -26.29 -18.53
C GLU A 92 7.43 -27.09 -18.04
N SER A 93 6.80 -26.64 -16.96
CA SER A 93 5.66 -27.35 -16.35
C SER A 93 4.30 -26.96 -16.93
N ASN A 94 4.23 -25.87 -17.70
CA ASN A 94 2.99 -25.24 -18.18
C ASN A 94 2.01 -24.84 -17.07
N LYS A 95 2.47 -24.77 -15.82
CA LYS A 95 1.67 -24.38 -14.65
C LYS A 95 1.66 -22.87 -14.47
N ASP A 96 0.56 -22.36 -13.93
CA ASP A 96 0.46 -20.97 -13.51
C ASP A 96 1.26 -20.79 -12.21
N VAL A 97 2.16 -19.81 -12.21
CA VAL A 97 3.00 -19.42 -11.08
C VAL A 97 2.75 -17.95 -10.78
N TYR A 98 2.62 -17.60 -9.50
CA TYR A 98 2.44 -16.21 -9.07
C TYR A 98 3.78 -15.64 -8.59
N ALA A 99 4.26 -14.60 -9.27
CA ALA A 99 5.37 -13.79 -8.77
C ALA A 99 4.81 -12.72 -7.84
N VAL A 100 5.31 -12.67 -6.60
CA VAL A 100 4.90 -11.68 -5.59
C VAL A 100 6.09 -10.80 -5.26
N ALA A 101 6.00 -9.52 -5.57
CA ALA A 101 6.93 -8.50 -5.12
C ALA A 101 6.33 -7.75 -3.92
N GLN A 102 7.16 -7.47 -2.93
CA GLN A 102 6.75 -6.80 -1.70
C GLN A 102 7.72 -5.67 -1.40
N VAL A 103 7.18 -4.50 -1.08
CA VAL A 103 7.94 -3.32 -0.66
C VAL A 103 7.45 -2.91 0.71
N ASP A 104 8.36 -2.77 1.67
CA ASP A 104 8.03 -2.19 2.98
C ASP A 104 7.73 -0.70 2.82
N VAL A 105 6.53 -0.31 3.22
CA VAL A 105 6.05 1.08 3.18
C VAL A 105 5.61 1.56 4.58
N SER A 106 6.06 0.87 5.64
CA SER A 106 5.70 1.18 7.03
C SER A 106 6.05 2.61 7.40
N ASP A 107 7.29 3.06 7.09
CA ASP A 107 7.74 4.42 7.34
C ASP A 107 6.88 5.47 6.63
N ALA A 108 6.51 5.19 5.37
CA ALA A 108 5.68 6.08 4.58
C ALA A 108 4.25 6.19 5.15
N VAL A 109 3.68 5.08 5.63
CA VAL A 109 2.36 5.06 6.26
C VAL A 109 2.38 5.80 7.61
N VAL A 110 3.43 5.64 8.41
CA VAL A 110 3.60 6.37 9.67
C VAL A 110 3.71 7.87 9.40
N ALA A 111 4.53 8.28 8.43
CA ALA A 111 4.66 9.68 8.06
C ALA A 111 3.33 10.26 7.54
N GLN A 112 2.60 9.52 6.71
CA GLN A 112 1.29 9.94 6.20
C GLN A 112 0.28 10.18 7.33
N ARG A 113 0.18 9.25 8.29
CA ARG A 113 -0.73 9.39 9.44
C ARG A 113 -0.37 10.59 10.32
N GLN A 114 0.91 10.90 10.48
CA GLN A 114 1.33 12.10 11.22
C GLN A 114 0.87 13.38 10.52
N VAL A 115 0.96 13.42 9.19
CA VAL A 115 0.48 14.57 8.40
C VAL A 115 -1.04 14.72 8.54
N GLU A 116 -1.78 13.63 8.41
CA GLU A 116 -3.24 13.63 8.55
C GLU A 116 -3.67 14.10 9.95
N ALA A 117 -3.01 13.61 11.01
CA ALA A 117 -3.29 14.04 12.39
C ALA A 117 -3.05 15.54 12.61
N LEU A 118 -1.96 16.09 12.05
CA LEU A 118 -1.67 17.53 12.13
C LEU A 118 -2.68 18.37 11.35
N GLN A 119 -3.17 17.88 10.21
CA GLN A 119 -4.20 18.56 9.43
C GLN A 119 -5.53 18.60 10.18
N GLU A 120 -5.95 17.48 10.76
CA GLU A 120 -7.16 17.42 11.59
C GLU A 120 -7.09 18.39 12.77
N GLU A 121 -5.93 18.49 13.44
CA GLU A 121 -5.72 19.45 14.53
C GLU A 121 -5.85 20.90 14.04
N GLN A 122 -5.27 21.23 12.89
CA GLN A 122 -5.38 22.56 12.29
C GLN A 122 -6.83 22.90 11.93
N GLU A 123 -7.55 21.96 11.32
CA GLU A 123 -8.96 22.15 10.97
C GLU A 123 -9.83 22.35 12.22
N ALA A 124 -9.60 21.57 13.27
CA ALA A 124 -10.30 21.72 14.54
C ALA A 124 -10.05 23.10 15.18
N LEU A 125 -8.82 23.60 15.14
CA LEU A 125 -8.48 24.95 15.62
C LEU A 125 -9.15 26.04 14.78
N LEU A 126 -9.18 25.90 13.46
CA LEU A 126 -9.86 26.85 12.57
C LEU A 126 -11.36 26.90 12.83
N GLN A 127 -12.00 25.75 13.08
CA GLN A 127 -13.42 25.69 13.45
C GLN A 127 -13.72 26.41 14.77
N GLN A 128 -12.78 26.45 15.72
CA GLN A 128 -12.94 27.21 16.97
C GLN A 128 -12.79 28.72 16.79
N ILE A 129 -11.92 29.16 15.88
CA ILE A 129 -11.62 30.58 15.66
C ILE A 129 -12.68 31.25 14.76
N LEU A 130 -13.21 30.53 13.77
CA LEU A 130 -14.20 31.03 12.82
C LEU A 130 -15.43 31.72 13.45
N PRO A 131 -16.11 31.17 14.48
CA PRO A 131 -17.25 31.86 15.09
C PRO A 131 -16.86 33.23 15.67
N GLN A 132 -15.64 33.40 16.19
CA GLN A 132 -15.21 34.70 16.73
C GLN A 132 -15.01 35.73 15.62
N GLN A 133 -14.43 35.34 14.49
CA GLN A 133 -14.21 36.23 13.36
C GLN A 133 -15.51 36.60 12.63
N VAL A 134 -16.44 35.65 12.51
CA VAL A 134 -17.76 35.91 11.91
C VAL A 134 -18.60 36.82 12.81
N ILE A 135 -18.58 36.62 14.14
CA ILE A 135 -19.26 37.53 15.09
C ILE A 135 -18.64 38.94 15.05
N ALA A 136 -17.31 39.05 15.04
CA ALA A 136 -16.63 40.34 14.95
C ALA A 136 -16.93 41.06 13.62
N ALA A 137 -16.98 40.33 12.50
CA ALA A 137 -17.36 40.89 11.20
C ALA A 137 -18.83 41.34 11.17
N LEU A 138 -19.76 40.55 11.75
CA LEU A 138 -21.17 40.92 11.85
C LEU A 138 -21.38 42.14 12.74
N LEU A 139 -20.72 42.22 13.90
CA LEU A 139 -20.82 43.38 14.81
C LEU A 139 -20.22 44.67 14.22
N ASN A 140 -19.20 44.56 13.36
CA ASN A 140 -18.58 45.72 12.71
C ASN A 140 -19.35 46.22 11.48
N PHE A 141 -20.29 45.43 10.93
CA PHE A 141 -21.05 45.82 9.73
C PHE A 141 -22.15 46.86 9.99
N ASP A 142 -22.65 46.96 11.23
CA ASP A 142 -23.72 47.91 11.58
C ASP A 142 -23.24 49.35 11.83
N GLY A 143 -21.92 49.58 11.97
CA GLY A 143 -21.37 50.91 12.28
C GLY A 143 -20.95 51.78 11.08
N GLY A 144 -21.03 51.27 9.84
CA GLY A 144 -20.30 51.85 8.69
C GLY A 144 -21.11 52.67 7.67
N ARG A 145 -22.43 52.80 7.79
CA ARG A 145 -23.27 53.35 6.71
C ARG A 145 -23.21 54.87 6.48
N ASP A 146 -22.47 55.64 7.28
CA ASP A 146 -22.54 57.11 7.23
C ASP A 146 -21.36 57.83 6.55
N LYS A 147 -20.37 57.13 5.94
CA LYS A 147 -19.15 57.81 5.45
C LYS A 147 -18.71 57.58 3.99
N GLN A 148 -19.49 56.93 3.13
CA GLN A 148 -19.18 56.89 1.68
C GLN A 148 -19.97 57.92 0.88
N ALA A 149 -19.62 59.19 1.09
CA ALA A 149 -19.93 60.28 0.17
C ALA A 149 -18.71 61.19 -0.05
N SER A 150 -17.49 60.65 -0.11
CA SER A 150 -16.33 61.39 -0.62
C SER A 150 -15.13 60.48 -0.80
N MET A 151 -14.85 60.09 -2.05
CA MET A 151 -13.52 60.10 -2.67
C MET A 151 -13.44 59.09 -3.81
N ARG A 152 -13.73 59.61 -5.00
CA ARG A 152 -13.15 59.15 -6.26
C ARG A 152 -11.70 59.61 -6.32
N ARG A 153 -10.72 58.72 -6.46
CA ARG A 153 -9.56 59.01 -7.33
C ARG A 153 -8.78 57.76 -7.72
N SER A 154 -8.47 57.75 -9.01
CA SER A 154 -7.72 56.79 -9.83
C SER A 154 -6.42 56.27 -9.24
N GLY A 155 -6.04 55.06 -9.64
CA GLY A 155 -4.69 54.54 -9.48
C GLY A 155 -4.52 53.16 -10.13
N SER A 156 -4.27 53.16 -11.44
CA SER A 156 -3.85 52.01 -12.23
C SER A 156 -2.48 51.49 -11.77
N GLY A 157 -2.32 50.18 -11.63
CA GLY A 157 -1.05 49.55 -11.27
C GLY A 157 -1.08 48.03 -11.43
N ALA A 158 -0.79 47.58 -12.65
CA ALA A 158 -0.47 46.19 -12.96
C ALA A 158 0.94 45.85 -12.45
N VAL A 159 1.12 44.67 -11.83
CA VAL A 159 2.38 43.91 -11.87
C VAL A 159 2.05 42.43 -11.63
N GLY A 160 2.46 41.58 -12.58
CA GLY A 160 2.26 40.14 -12.56
C GLY A 160 3.21 39.43 -11.60
N SER A 161 2.79 38.24 -11.16
CA SER A 161 3.61 37.32 -10.37
C SER A 161 3.49 35.92 -10.98
N THR A 162 4.51 35.54 -11.75
CA THR A 162 4.74 34.18 -12.26
C THR A 162 5.26 33.28 -11.15
N GLY A 163 4.41 32.38 -10.65
CA GLY A 163 4.77 31.33 -9.70
C GLY A 163 5.31 30.09 -10.41
N ALA A 164 6.59 29.78 -10.18
CA ALA A 164 7.25 28.58 -10.67
C ALA A 164 6.78 27.34 -9.88
N SER A 165 6.20 26.36 -10.58
CA SER A 165 5.90 25.04 -10.04
C SER A 165 7.17 24.19 -9.94
N GLY A 166 7.60 23.89 -8.73
CA GLY A 166 8.65 22.92 -8.44
C GLY A 166 8.09 21.49 -8.47
N ALA A 167 8.45 20.73 -9.49
CA ALA A 167 8.18 19.30 -9.57
C ALA A 167 9.27 18.53 -8.79
N TYR A 168 8.86 17.83 -7.73
CA TYR A 168 9.71 16.86 -7.03
C TYR A 168 9.50 15.48 -7.67
N ALA A 169 10.57 14.91 -8.22
CA ALA A 169 10.59 13.53 -8.72
C ALA A 169 11.23 12.64 -7.66
N LEU A 170 10.44 11.75 -7.08
CA LEU A 170 10.90 10.69 -6.18
C LEU A 170 11.09 9.41 -7.00
N THR A 171 12.34 9.09 -7.33
CA THR A 171 12.73 7.81 -7.93
C THR A 171 13.16 6.84 -6.82
N GLY A 172 12.25 5.94 -6.44
CA GLY A 172 12.57 4.78 -5.59
C GLY A 172 12.88 3.56 -6.45
N GLY A 173 14.09 3.01 -6.31
CA GLY A 173 14.51 1.78 -6.99
C GLY A 173 13.86 0.55 -6.37
N ASN A 174 13.12 -0.22 -7.17
CA ASN A 174 12.37 -1.40 -6.76
C ASN A 174 13.25 -2.66 -6.91
N MET A 175 13.52 -3.39 -5.82
CA MET A 175 14.20 -4.69 -5.84
C MET A 175 13.14 -5.81 -5.74
N GLY A 176 12.84 -6.48 -6.85
CA GLY A 176 11.89 -7.60 -6.87
C GLY A 176 12.56 -8.93 -6.51
N VAL A 177 11.97 -9.66 -5.57
CA VAL A 177 12.33 -11.07 -5.24
C VAL A 177 11.24 -11.98 -5.83
N ILE A 178 11.63 -13.01 -6.57
CA ILE A 178 10.69 -13.97 -7.19
C ILE A 178 10.50 -15.15 -6.24
N PHE A 179 9.26 -15.40 -5.83
CA PHE A 179 8.88 -16.60 -5.07
C PHE A 179 8.14 -17.59 -5.97
N ARG A 180 8.51 -18.88 -5.86
CA ARG A 180 7.84 -20.00 -6.56
C ARG A 180 6.74 -20.55 -5.66
N ALA A 181 5.48 -20.29 -5.99
CA ALA A 181 4.34 -20.86 -5.27
C ALA A 181 4.25 -22.38 -5.54
N ALA A 182 3.99 -23.16 -4.48
CA ALA A 182 3.75 -24.60 -4.58
C ALA A 182 2.31 -24.87 -5.05
N ASP A 183 2.17 -25.89 -5.91
CA ASP A 183 0.92 -26.38 -6.49
C ASP A 183 -0.25 -26.47 -5.49
N SER A 184 -1.24 -25.58 -5.62
CA SER A 184 -2.60 -25.83 -5.12
C SER A 184 -3.46 -26.35 -6.28
N ALA A 185 -3.72 -27.66 -6.26
CA ALA A 185 -4.57 -28.30 -7.26
C ALA A 185 -6.05 -27.91 -7.04
N PRO A 186 -6.80 -27.49 -8.07
CA PRO A 186 -8.23 -27.28 -7.94
C PRO A 186 -8.94 -28.63 -7.81
N ALA A 187 -9.68 -28.81 -6.71
CA ALA A 187 -10.62 -29.91 -6.56
C ALA A 187 -11.74 -29.75 -7.61
N ALA A 188 -11.65 -30.54 -8.69
CA ALA A 188 -12.71 -30.64 -9.69
C ALA A 188 -13.96 -31.23 -9.03
N ALA A 189 -14.99 -30.39 -8.85
CA ALA A 189 -16.31 -30.83 -8.46
C ALA A 189 -16.98 -31.50 -9.66
N ASP A 190 -17.01 -32.83 -9.61
CA ASP A 190 -17.78 -33.69 -10.50
C ASP A 190 -19.24 -33.66 -10.06
N ALA A 191 -20.11 -33.03 -10.85
CA ALA A 191 -21.56 -33.08 -10.65
C ALA A 191 -22.23 -33.38 -11.99
N ALA A 192 -22.08 -34.63 -12.43
CA ALA A 192 -22.94 -35.26 -13.42
C ALA A 192 -24.21 -35.79 -12.72
N SER A 193 -25.40 -35.31 -13.09
CA SER A 193 -26.68 -36.02 -12.99
C SER A 193 -27.81 -35.12 -13.52
N SER A 194 -28.81 -35.54 -14.29
CA SER A 194 -29.06 -36.69 -15.14
C SER A 194 -30.20 -36.25 -16.05
N THR A 195 -30.13 -36.68 -17.30
CA THR A 195 -31.14 -36.50 -18.32
C THR A 195 -32.31 -37.44 -18.03
N GLU A 196 -33.52 -36.91 -17.84
CA GLU A 196 -34.74 -37.69 -18.08
C GLU A 196 -35.79 -36.76 -18.70
N ARG A 197 -36.12 -37.04 -19.97
CA ARG A 197 -37.23 -36.46 -20.73
C ARG A 197 -38.21 -37.59 -21.04
N PRO A 198 -39.52 -37.39 -20.86
CA PRO A 198 -40.53 -38.21 -21.53
C PRO A 198 -40.66 -37.84 -23.01
#